data_AF-A0A1G5ADU1-F1
#
_entry.id   AF-A0A1G5ADU1-F1
#
_cell.length_a   1.000
_cell.length_b   1.000
_cell.length_c   1.000
_cell.angle_alpha   90.00
_cell.angle_beta   90.00
_cell.angle_gamma   90.00
#
_symmetry.space_group_name_H-M   'P 1'
#
loop_
_entity.id
_entity.type
_entity.pdbx_description
1 polymer ?
#
loop_
_entity_poly.entity_id
_entity_poly.type
_entity_poly.pdbx_seq_one_letter_code
_entity_poly.pdbx_strand_id
1 'polypeptide(L)'
;MRKSIPTEYREIVFDSKSEAVFARTLDLSGAEWKYHPPEHGNHRWDFLVASSTRPDKPTLIEYKPAMPTNTYVDNLVMKMSVDPRESIVVWGNPWEGIDKSIDGPQECCYRVYPIYCSHGKYGWGDFIRLGDNGGDWPTSTRHQTWAVLGITEEMVQEAMRYRFDLA
;
A
#
# COMPACT_ATOMS: atom_id res chain seq x y z
N MET A 1 -17.81 10.61 -11.83
CA MET A 1 -16.41 10.52 -11.36
C MET A 1 -15.50 11.03 -12.45
N ARG A 2 -14.54 11.91 -12.15
CA ARG A 2 -13.52 12.31 -13.15
C ARG A 2 -12.60 11.12 -13.38
N LYS A 3 -12.37 10.75 -14.65
CA LYS A 3 -11.41 9.71 -15.03
C LYS A 3 -10.01 10.15 -14.59
N SER A 4 -9.23 9.26 -13.98
CA SER A 4 -7.83 9.56 -13.66
C SER A 4 -7.07 9.87 -14.95
N ILE A 5 -6.14 10.82 -14.87
CA ILE A 5 -5.26 11.16 -15.98
C ILE A 5 -4.05 10.23 -15.85
N PRO A 6 -3.73 9.43 -16.88
CA PRO A 6 -2.49 8.66 -16.89
C PRO A 6 -1.28 9.54 -16.62
N THR A 7 -0.20 8.99 -16.10
CA THR A 7 0.98 9.78 -15.71
C THR A 7 2.24 8.98 -15.97
N GLU A 8 3.23 9.57 -16.64
CA GLU A 8 4.48 8.86 -16.94
C GLU A 8 5.54 9.09 -15.85
N TYR A 9 6.20 8.01 -15.45
CA TYR A 9 7.39 8.04 -14.61
C TYR A 9 8.29 6.86 -14.97
N ARG A 10 9.58 7.11 -15.25
CA ARG A 10 10.56 6.09 -15.69
C ARG A 10 10.08 5.25 -16.87
N GLU A 11 9.55 5.91 -17.91
CA GLU A 11 9.01 5.26 -19.13
C GLU A 11 7.83 4.31 -18.86
N ILE A 12 7.25 4.34 -17.66
CA ILE A 12 6.06 3.57 -17.27
C ILE A 12 4.88 4.54 -17.17
N VAL A 13 3.78 4.18 -17.83
CA VAL A 13 2.51 4.91 -17.75
C VAL A 13 1.68 4.33 -16.61
N PHE A 14 1.48 5.13 -15.58
CA PHE A 14 0.63 4.82 -14.42
C PHE A 14 -0.82 5.21 -14.68
N ASP A 15 -1.74 4.47 -14.09
CA ASP A 15 -3.18 4.72 -14.20
C ASP A 15 -3.60 6.01 -13.47
N SER A 16 -2.76 6.48 -12.54
CA SER A 16 -2.97 7.75 -11.83
C SER A 16 -1.67 8.45 -11.43
N LYS A 17 -1.72 9.78 -11.28
CA LYS A 17 -0.62 10.57 -10.70
C LYS A 17 -0.26 10.12 -9.28
N SER A 18 -1.24 9.69 -8.49
CA SER A 18 -0.99 9.18 -7.13
C SER A 18 -0.15 7.91 -7.13
N GLU A 19 -0.36 6.99 -8.08
CA GLU A 19 0.48 5.80 -8.24
C GLU A 19 1.89 6.16 -8.70
N ALA A 20 2.04 7.12 -9.62
CA ALA A 20 3.35 7.61 -10.04
C ALA A 20 4.12 8.26 -8.87
N VAL A 21 3.45 9.02 -8.00
CA VAL A 21 4.03 9.57 -6.76
C VAL A 21 4.43 8.44 -5.81
N PHE A 22 3.58 7.42 -5.64
CA PHE A 22 3.91 6.27 -4.81
C PHE A 22 5.14 5.51 -5.35
N ALA A 23 5.21 5.29 -6.66
CA ALA A 23 6.36 4.67 -7.33
C ALA A 23 7.66 5.45 -7.11
N ARG A 24 7.62 6.79 -7.26
CA ARG A 24 8.79 7.63 -6.95
C ARG A 24 9.15 7.57 -5.46
N THR A 25 8.17 7.49 -4.57
CA THR A 25 8.42 7.36 -3.13
C THR A 25 9.15 6.05 -2.81
N LEU A 26 8.78 4.95 -3.47
CA LEU A 26 9.48 3.67 -3.38
C LEU A 26 10.93 3.77 -3.90
N ASP A 27 11.16 4.50 -5.00
CA ASP A 27 12.53 4.76 -5.47
C ASP A 27 13.35 5.56 -4.44
N LEU A 28 12.75 6.56 -3.80
CA LEU A 28 13.40 7.36 -2.74
C LEU A 28 13.69 6.56 -1.47
N SER A 29 12.87 5.55 -1.14
CA SER A 29 13.14 4.65 -0.03
C SER A 29 14.23 3.62 -0.32
N GLY A 30 14.68 3.51 -1.58
CA GLY A 30 15.62 2.50 -2.04
C GLY A 30 14.98 1.12 -2.28
N ALA A 31 13.66 1.06 -2.43
CA ALA A 31 12.96 -0.17 -2.76
C ALA A 31 13.09 -0.50 -4.26
N GLU A 32 13.17 -1.79 -4.57
CA GLU A 32 12.98 -2.26 -5.95
C GLU A 32 11.50 -2.59 -6.16
N TRP A 33 10.93 -2.16 -7.29
CA TRP A 33 9.51 -2.39 -7.56
C TRP A 33 9.23 -2.68 -9.02
N LYS A 34 8.12 -3.38 -9.25
CA LYS A 34 7.52 -3.63 -10.56
C LYS A 34 6.06 -3.18 -10.53
N TYR A 35 5.69 -2.29 -11.43
CA TYR A 35 4.30 -1.90 -11.65
C TYR A 35 3.57 -2.97 -12.48
N HIS A 36 2.33 -3.29 -12.11
CA HIS A 36 1.53 -4.35 -12.72
C HIS A 36 2.31 -5.67 -12.91
N PRO A 37 2.75 -6.33 -11.82
CA PRO A 37 3.31 -7.67 -11.90
C PRO A 37 2.30 -8.67 -12.50
N PRO A 38 2.74 -9.87 -12.93
CA PRO A 38 1.83 -10.93 -13.32
C PRO A 38 0.76 -11.18 -12.26
N GLU A 39 -0.44 -11.52 -12.71
CA GLU A 39 -1.59 -11.80 -11.85
C GLU A 39 -1.27 -12.88 -10.81
N HIS A 40 -1.77 -12.71 -9.58
CA HIS A 40 -1.58 -13.65 -8.48
C HIS A 40 -2.88 -13.78 -7.67
N GLY A 41 -3.32 -15.01 -7.36
CA GLY A 41 -4.58 -15.24 -6.65
C GLY A 41 -5.82 -14.74 -7.40
N ASN A 42 -5.82 -14.80 -8.75
CA ASN A 42 -6.86 -14.21 -9.60
C ASN A 42 -7.09 -12.71 -9.32
N HIS A 43 -6.03 -11.96 -9.05
CA HIS A 43 -6.05 -10.53 -8.77
C HIS A 43 -4.87 -9.81 -9.43
N ARG A 44 -5.17 -8.68 -10.06
CA ARG A 44 -4.15 -7.80 -10.64
C ARG A 44 -3.72 -6.81 -9.58
N TRP A 45 -2.51 -7.01 -9.07
CA TRP A 45 -1.89 -6.14 -8.08
C TRP A 45 -1.27 -4.91 -8.74
N ASP A 46 -1.25 -3.79 -8.03
CA ASP A 46 -0.68 -2.53 -8.53
C ASP A 46 0.85 -2.62 -8.57
N PHE A 47 1.48 -3.16 -7.52
CA PHE A 47 2.94 -3.29 -7.43
C PHE A 47 3.40 -4.64 -6.88
N LEU A 48 4.61 -5.05 -7.25
CA LEU A 48 5.43 -6.00 -6.50
C LEU A 48 6.66 -5.25 -6.00
N VAL A 49 6.91 -5.24 -4.69
CA VAL A 49 7.95 -4.42 -4.05
C VAL A 49 8.87 -5.26 -3.18
N ALA A 50 10.17 -5.17 -3.41
CA ALA A 50 11.21 -5.56 -2.46
C ALA A 50 11.65 -4.29 -1.70
N SER A 51 11.15 -4.12 -0.47
CA SER A 51 11.40 -2.89 0.28
C SER A 51 12.84 -2.82 0.81
N SER A 52 13.34 -1.61 1.07
CA SER A 52 14.67 -1.42 1.64
C SER A 52 14.81 -1.99 3.07
N THR A 53 13.71 -2.15 3.79
CA THR A 53 13.70 -2.75 5.14
C THR A 53 13.55 -4.27 5.12
N ARG A 54 13.01 -4.85 4.02
CA ARG A 54 12.73 -6.28 3.87
C ARG A 54 12.94 -6.78 2.42
N PRO A 55 14.14 -6.63 1.84
CA PRO A 55 14.37 -6.91 0.43
C PRO A 55 14.25 -8.41 0.07
N ASP A 56 14.43 -9.30 1.05
CA ASP A 56 14.31 -10.75 0.91
C ASP A 56 12.85 -11.24 0.78
N LYS A 57 11.87 -10.35 0.97
CA LYS A 57 10.44 -10.67 0.96
C LYS A 57 9.65 -9.76 0.02
N PRO A 58 9.75 -9.98 -1.30
CA PRO A 58 8.95 -9.24 -2.28
C PRO A 58 7.45 -9.34 -1.96
N THR A 59 6.83 -8.20 -1.76
CA THR A 59 5.45 -8.04 -1.29
C THR A 59 4.59 -7.49 -2.41
N LEU A 60 3.45 -8.14 -2.66
CA LEU A 60 2.41 -7.62 -3.54
C LEU A 60 1.69 -6.46 -2.85
N ILE A 61 1.56 -5.33 -3.54
CA ILE A 61 0.91 -4.13 -3.00
C ILE A 61 -0.28 -3.77 -3.87
N GLU A 62 -1.40 -3.59 -3.19
CA GLU A 62 -2.58 -2.93 -3.72
C GLU A 62 -2.58 -1.48 -3.20
N TYR A 63 -2.41 -0.50 -4.09
CA TYR A 63 -2.38 0.92 -3.73
C TYR A 63 -3.73 1.58 -4.01
N LYS A 64 -4.23 2.37 -3.05
CA LYS A 64 -5.46 3.16 -3.22
C LYS A 64 -5.31 4.56 -2.63
N PRO A 65 -5.67 5.65 -3.34
CA PRO A 65 -5.59 7.00 -2.77
C PRO A 65 -6.61 7.20 -1.64
N ALA A 66 -7.73 6.46 -1.66
CA ALA A 66 -8.74 6.47 -0.61
C ALA A 66 -8.78 5.12 0.11
N MET A 67 -9.30 5.13 1.33
CA MET A 67 -9.50 3.91 2.12
C MET A 67 -10.40 2.91 1.36
N PRO A 68 -9.95 1.66 1.13
CA PRO A 68 -10.80 0.65 0.52
C PRO A 68 -11.89 0.17 1.47
N THR A 69 -12.95 -0.41 0.91
CA THR A 69 -14.04 -1.00 1.69
C THR A 69 -13.61 -2.32 2.34
N ASN A 70 -14.25 -2.69 3.45
CA ASN A 70 -13.98 -3.98 4.10
C ASN A 70 -14.21 -5.16 3.14
N THR A 71 -15.31 -5.14 2.38
CA THR A 71 -15.60 -6.17 1.37
C THR A 71 -14.49 -6.33 0.34
N TYR A 72 -13.83 -5.22 -0.05
CA TYR A 72 -12.70 -5.29 -0.97
C TYR A 72 -11.51 -6.01 -0.34
N VAL A 73 -11.17 -5.64 0.90
CA VAL A 73 -10.07 -6.24 1.66
C VAL A 73 -10.34 -7.72 1.94
N ASP A 74 -11.55 -8.08 2.36
CA ASP A 74 -11.94 -9.48 2.63
C ASP A 74 -11.79 -10.35 1.38
N ASN A 75 -12.13 -9.83 0.20
CA ASN A 75 -11.93 -10.54 -1.06
C ASN A 75 -10.44 -10.80 -1.35
N LEU A 76 -9.55 -9.85 -1.04
CA LEU A 76 -8.10 -10.04 -1.19
C LEU A 76 -7.59 -11.09 -0.19
N VAL A 77 -8.05 -11.04 1.07
CA VAL A 77 -7.70 -12.02 2.10
C VAL A 77 -8.13 -13.44 1.70
N MET A 78 -9.34 -13.61 1.17
CA MET A 78 -9.81 -14.90 0.66
C MET A 78 -8.96 -15.41 -0.51
N LYS A 79 -8.49 -14.53 -1.39
CA LYS A 79 -7.63 -14.94 -2.51
C LYS A 79 -6.26 -15.40 -2.00
N MET A 80 -5.68 -14.68 -1.04
CA MET A 80 -4.38 -15.01 -0.47
C MET A 80 -4.42 -16.17 0.54
N SER A 81 -5.59 -16.55 1.06
CA SER A 81 -5.72 -17.78 1.84
C SER A 81 -5.66 -19.04 0.98
N VAL A 82 -6.03 -18.93 -0.30
CA VAL A 82 -5.99 -20.03 -1.28
C VAL A 82 -4.62 -20.14 -1.95
N ASP A 83 -4.02 -19.01 -2.34
CA ASP A 83 -2.70 -18.95 -2.99
C ASP A 83 -1.79 -17.94 -2.24
N PRO A 84 -1.15 -18.39 -1.14
CA PRO A 84 -0.49 -17.49 -0.21
C PRO A 84 0.77 -16.82 -0.74
N ARG A 85 0.83 -15.49 -0.60
CA ARG A 85 2.00 -14.67 -0.94
C ARG A 85 2.01 -13.37 -0.13
N GLU A 86 3.19 -12.90 0.27
CA GLU A 86 3.35 -11.61 0.97
C GLU A 86 2.56 -10.54 0.24
N SER A 87 1.60 -9.93 0.94
CA SER A 87 0.71 -8.97 0.33
C SER A 87 0.15 -7.98 1.34
N ILE A 88 -0.01 -6.73 0.89
CA ILE A 88 -0.53 -5.63 1.67
C ILE A 88 -1.43 -4.74 0.81
N VAL A 89 -2.33 -4.03 1.48
CA VAL A 89 -2.99 -2.85 0.95
C VAL A 89 -2.26 -1.63 1.52
N VAL A 90 -1.93 -0.69 0.64
CA VAL A 90 -1.46 0.63 1.00
C VAL A 90 -2.52 1.64 0.58
N TRP A 91 -2.93 2.51 1.49
CA TRP A 91 -3.83 3.60 1.12
C TRP A 91 -3.42 4.92 1.72
N GLY A 92 -3.78 5.99 1.02
CA GLY A 92 -3.46 7.35 1.42
C GLY A 92 -3.23 8.26 0.23
N ASN A 93 -3.74 9.47 0.35
CA ASN A 93 -3.59 10.51 -0.64
C ASN A 93 -2.37 11.37 -0.26
N PRO A 94 -1.31 11.42 -1.10
CA PRO A 94 -0.10 12.18 -0.77
C PRO A 94 -0.37 13.69 -0.56
N TRP A 95 -1.42 14.23 -1.17
CA TRP A 95 -1.80 15.64 -1.03
C TRP A 95 -2.55 15.98 0.28
N GLU A 96 -3.02 14.97 1.01
CA GLU A 96 -3.72 15.16 2.29
C GLU A 96 -2.74 15.18 3.48
N GLY A 97 -1.51 14.70 3.27
CA GLY A 97 -0.49 14.60 4.32
C GLY A 97 -0.89 13.64 5.43
N ILE A 98 -0.31 13.82 6.62
CA ILE A 98 -0.60 13.00 7.79
C ILE A 98 -1.99 13.34 8.34
N ASP A 99 -2.91 12.40 8.22
CA ASP A 99 -4.24 12.51 8.81
C ASP A 99 -4.24 12.10 10.29
N LYS A 100 -4.25 13.14 11.13
CA LYS A 100 -4.22 13.05 12.60
C LYS A 100 -5.53 12.60 13.23
N SER A 101 -6.63 12.54 12.46
CA SER A 101 -7.95 12.18 12.98
C SER A 101 -8.15 10.67 13.17
N ILE A 102 -7.19 9.85 12.70
CA ILE A 102 -7.29 8.40 12.78
C ILE A 102 -6.16 7.80 13.62
N ASP A 103 -6.54 6.92 14.54
CA ASP A 103 -5.62 6.25 15.48
C ASP A 103 -4.57 5.34 14.81
N GLY A 104 -3.46 5.10 15.51
CA GLY A 104 -2.34 4.24 15.09
C GLY A 104 -1.06 5.02 14.75
N PRO A 105 -0.03 4.36 14.19
CA PRO A 105 1.19 5.06 13.78
C PRO A 105 0.91 6.11 12.70
N GLN A 106 1.28 7.36 12.96
CA GLN A 106 1.03 8.53 12.10
C GLN A 106 2.34 9.11 11.54
N GLU A 107 3.13 8.27 10.88
CA GLU A 107 4.49 8.64 10.42
C GLU A 107 4.52 9.10 8.95
N CYS A 108 3.44 8.87 8.21
CA CYS A 108 3.32 9.19 6.79
C CYS A 108 1.83 9.26 6.38
N CYS A 109 1.54 9.94 5.28
CA CYS A 109 0.22 9.98 4.63
C CYS A 109 -0.29 8.59 4.19
N TYR A 110 0.61 7.62 4.02
CA TYR A 110 0.26 6.24 3.67
C TYR A 110 0.03 5.39 4.91
N ARG A 111 -0.97 4.52 4.82
CA ARG A 111 -1.33 3.52 5.82
C ARG A 111 -1.17 2.14 5.20
N VAL A 112 -0.68 1.20 6.01
CA VAL A 112 -0.37 -0.17 5.57
C VAL A 112 -1.26 -1.16 6.30
N TYR A 113 -1.96 -2.00 5.54
CA TYR A 113 -2.78 -3.08 6.04
C TYR A 113 -2.32 -4.42 5.44
N PRO A 114 -1.94 -5.41 6.26
CA PRO A 114 -1.49 -6.69 5.75
C PRO A 114 -2.67 -7.52 5.24
N ILE A 115 -2.52 -8.11 4.05
CA ILE A 115 -3.45 -9.10 3.49
C ILE A 115 -2.92 -10.51 3.78
N TYR A 116 -1.63 -10.73 3.57
CA TYR A 116 -0.94 -11.96 3.95
C TYR A 116 0.53 -11.69 4.33
N CYS A 117 0.97 -12.29 5.44
CA CYS A 117 2.34 -12.20 5.97
C CYS A 117 2.82 -13.56 6.51
N SER A 118 3.97 -14.03 6.03
CA SER A 118 4.68 -15.26 6.45
C SER A 118 5.33 -15.18 7.82
N HIS A 119 5.29 -14.01 8.49
CA HIS A 119 5.90 -13.82 9.80
C HIS A 119 4.89 -14.10 10.93
N GLY A 120 5.18 -15.12 11.75
CA GLY A 120 4.38 -15.51 12.92
C GLY A 120 4.63 -14.69 14.20
N LYS A 121 5.31 -13.54 14.16
CA LYS A 121 5.55 -12.72 15.36
C LYS A 121 4.35 -11.85 15.76
N TYR A 122 3.37 -11.74 14.87
CA TYR A 122 2.01 -11.29 15.14
C TYR A 122 1.09 -12.41 14.66
N GLY A 123 0.77 -13.31 15.59
CA GLY A 123 0.02 -14.53 15.30
C GLY A 123 -1.28 -14.22 14.56
N TRP A 124 -1.45 -14.91 13.46
CA TRP A 124 -2.73 -15.08 12.80
C TRP A 124 -3.73 -15.64 13.81
N GLY A 125 -4.70 -14.81 14.23
CA GLY A 125 -5.68 -15.17 15.27
C GLY A 125 -6.14 -14.00 16.14
N ASP A 126 -5.32 -12.95 16.29
CA ASP A 126 -5.65 -11.74 17.07
C ASP A 126 -6.11 -10.55 16.21
N PHE A 127 -6.31 -10.77 14.90
CA PHE A 127 -7.00 -9.81 14.05
C PHE A 127 -8.47 -9.83 14.46
N ILE A 128 -8.85 -8.94 15.39
CA ILE A 128 -10.21 -8.80 15.87
C ILE A 128 -11.15 -8.81 14.67
N ARG A 129 -11.98 -9.86 14.62
CA ARG A 129 -13.11 -9.95 13.71
C ARG A 129 -13.82 -8.61 13.73
N LEU A 130 -14.15 -8.10 12.55
CA LEU A 130 -14.89 -6.87 12.27
C LEU A 130 -16.29 -6.78 12.94
N GLY A 131 -16.55 -7.51 14.03
CA GLY A 131 -17.83 -7.59 14.72
C GLY A 131 -17.78 -7.58 16.26
N ASP A 132 -16.62 -7.69 16.93
CA ASP A 132 -16.63 -7.89 18.40
C ASP A 132 -16.62 -6.60 19.25
N ASN A 133 -16.62 -5.39 18.66
CA ASN A 133 -16.60 -4.13 19.43
C ASN A 133 -17.52 -2.99 18.91
N GLY A 134 -18.47 -3.26 18.01
CA GLY A 134 -19.48 -2.25 17.63
C GLY A 134 -18.92 -0.91 17.09
N GLY A 135 -17.76 -0.93 16.44
CA GLY A 135 -17.11 0.26 15.87
C GLY A 135 -16.92 0.13 14.36
N ASP A 136 -17.22 1.20 13.62
CA ASP A 136 -17.28 1.27 12.16
C ASP A 136 -15.93 1.16 11.41
N TRP A 137 -14.82 0.76 12.04
CA TRP A 137 -13.49 0.98 11.45
C TRP A 137 -12.47 -0.12 11.76
N PRO A 138 -11.60 -0.49 10.80
CA PRO A 138 -10.51 -1.44 11.04
C PRO A 138 -9.47 -0.80 11.98
N THR A 139 -9.49 -1.26 13.23
CA THR A 139 -8.57 -0.87 14.30
C THR A 139 -7.47 -1.91 14.56
N SER A 140 -7.45 -3.04 13.85
CA SER A 140 -6.47 -4.10 14.09
C SER A 140 -5.14 -3.84 13.35
N THR A 141 -4.20 -3.26 14.10
CA THR A 141 -2.75 -3.24 13.88
C THR A 141 -2.28 -2.68 12.53
N ARG A 142 -2.38 -1.35 12.39
CA ARG A 142 -1.69 -0.62 11.32
C ARG A 142 -0.19 -0.69 11.54
N HIS A 143 0.55 -1.09 10.51
CA HIS A 143 2.01 -1.09 10.58
C HIS A 143 2.57 0.28 10.21
N GLN A 144 3.67 0.66 10.86
CA GLN A 144 4.47 1.81 10.46
C GLN A 144 4.91 1.64 9.01
N THR A 145 4.61 2.62 8.16
CA THR A 145 4.97 2.62 6.74
C THR A 145 6.47 2.46 6.55
N TRP A 146 7.28 3.07 7.43
CA TRP A 146 8.73 2.87 7.47
C TRP A 146 9.10 1.40 7.71
N ALA A 147 8.53 0.76 8.72
CA ALA A 147 8.89 -0.62 9.08
C ALA A 147 8.62 -1.62 7.93
N VAL A 148 7.59 -1.37 7.12
CA VAL A 148 7.19 -2.26 6.01
C VAL A 148 7.85 -1.88 4.69
N LEU A 149 7.89 -0.59 4.34
CA LEU A 149 8.24 -0.10 3.01
C LEU A 149 9.48 0.80 2.99
N GLY A 150 10.01 1.19 4.15
CA GLY A 150 11.11 2.16 4.25
C GLY A 150 10.70 3.59 3.86
N ILE A 151 9.40 3.89 3.84
CA ILE A 151 8.88 5.20 3.42
C ILE A 151 8.69 6.12 4.62
N THR A 152 9.13 7.37 4.48
CA THR A 152 8.82 8.48 5.41
C THR A 152 7.98 9.56 4.73
N GLU A 153 7.35 10.44 5.51
CA GLU A 153 6.59 11.58 4.98
C GLU A 153 7.46 12.50 4.11
N GLU A 154 8.71 12.76 4.49
CA GLU A 154 9.61 13.62 3.72
C GLU A 154 9.86 13.09 2.31
N MET A 155 9.95 11.76 2.16
CA MET A 155 10.10 11.12 0.85
C MET A 155 8.85 11.32 -0.01
N VAL A 156 7.66 11.25 0.58
CA VAL A 156 6.41 11.54 -0.14
C VAL A 156 6.36 12.99 -0.61
N GLN A 157 6.70 13.92 0.29
CA GLN A 157 6.71 15.35 -0.03
C GLN A 157 7.74 15.67 -1.14
N GLU A 158 8.89 15.01 -1.12
CA GLU A 158 9.88 15.11 -2.19
C GLU A 158 9.38 14.49 -3.50
N ALA A 159 8.74 13.31 -3.44
CA ALA A 159 8.17 12.64 -4.61
C ALA A 159 7.12 13.52 -5.31
N MET A 160 6.24 14.18 -4.54
CA MET A 160 5.21 15.10 -5.06
C MET A 160 5.76 16.28 -5.84
N ARG A 161 7.00 16.72 -5.55
CA ARG A 161 7.66 17.82 -6.28
C ARG A 161 8.20 17.39 -7.64
N TYR A 162 8.10 16.10 -7.98
CA TYR A 162 8.53 15.63 -9.29
C TYR A 162 7.67 16.26 -10.37
N ARG A 163 8.33 16.65 -11.46
CA ARG A 163 7.64 16.90 -12.70
C ARG A 163 7.37 15.55 -13.37
N PHE A 164 6.17 15.04 -13.17
CA PHE A 164 5.68 13.92 -13.97
C PHE A 164 5.30 14.46 -15.35
N ASP A 165 5.94 13.92 -16.37
CA ASP A 165 5.63 14.28 -17.75
C ASP A 165 4.49 13.39 -18.27
N LEU A 166 3.81 13.90 -19.28
CA LEU A 166 3.00 13.12 -20.20
C LEU A 166 3.67 13.37 -21.55
N ALA A 167 4.27 12.35 -22.15
CA ALA A 167 4.66 12.43 -23.56
C ALA A 167 3.43 12.71 -24.44
#